data_AF-A0A6G4ZZ38-F1
#
_entry.id   AF-A0A6G4ZZ38-F1
#
_cell.length_a   1.000
_cell.length_b   1.000
_cell.length_c   1.000
_cell.angle_alpha   90.00
_cell.angle_beta   90.00
_cell.angle_gamma   90.00
#
_symmetry.space_group_name_H-M   'P 1'
#
loop_
_entity.id
_entity.type
_entity.pdbx_description
1 polymer ?
#
loop_
_entity_poly.entity_id
_entity_poly.type
_entity_poly.pdbx_seq_one_letter_code
_entity_poly.pdbx_strand_id
1 'polypeptide(L)'
;KLRVLCLHGYRQDAAAFKSKLGGFRKATKSLLDLVFIDAPHVIENGVYGEADTEGGRAWWFSSEKTFSSKEYTDTCRGFEESFKAIEQACKEQGPFDGILGFSQGAAMTAMILVLQSLKRIECSFKFGVLVAGFRSR
;
A
#
# COMPACT_ATOMS: atom_id res chain seq x y z
N LYS A 1 -11.70 -18.87 4.15
CA LYS A 1 -11.50 -17.46 4.57
C LYS A 1 -11.20 -16.65 3.33
N LEU A 2 -11.69 -15.42 3.25
CA LEU A 2 -11.39 -14.51 2.14
C LEU A 2 -9.94 -14.04 2.29
N ARG A 3 -9.17 -14.10 1.20
CA ARG A 3 -7.77 -13.66 1.20
C ARG A 3 -7.68 -12.20 0.81
N VAL A 4 -7.03 -11.39 1.63
CA VAL A 4 -6.99 -9.94 1.45
C VAL A 4 -5.55 -9.46 1.41
N LEU A 5 -5.15 -8.86 0.29
CA LEU A 5 -3.85 -8.21 0.13
C LEU A 5 -3.87 -6.86 0.88
N CYS A 6 -2.87 -6.61 1.73
CA CYS A 6 -2.82 -5.49 2.64
C CYS A 6 -1.65 -4.55 2.31
N LEU A 7 -1.96 -3.28 1.99
CA LEU A 7 -1.01 -2.23 1.62
C LEU A 7 -0.86 -1.19 2.76
N HIS A 8 0.35 -1.04 3.28
CA HIS A 8 0.66 -0.12 4.38
C HIS A 8 0.70 1.36 3.95
N GLY A 9 0.72 2.29 4.91
CA GLY A 9 0.88 3.72 4.66
C GLY A 9 2.34 4.15 4.48
N TYR A 10 2.55 5.43 4.15
CA TYR A 10 3.88 6.03 4.00
C TYR A 10 4.70 5.93 5.30
N ARG A 11 6.02 5.68 5.19
CA ARG A 11 6.94 5.46 6.32
C ARG A 11 6.49 4.32 7.23
N GLN A 12 5.96 3.26 6.63
CA GLN A 12 5.67 1.99 7.30
C GLN A 12 6.24 0.83 6.49
N ASP A 13 6.08 -0.37 7.00
CA ASP A 13 6.33 -1.64 6.31
C ASP A 13 5.21 -2.64 6.62
N ALA A 14 5.29 -3.83 6.04
CA ALA A 14 4.33 -4.91 6.21
C ALA A 14 4.20 -5.35 7.68
N ALA A 15 5.31 -5.41 8.43
CA ALA A 15 5.33 -5.87 9.82
C ALA A 15 4.68 -4.84 10.75
N ALA A 16 5.03 -3.56 10.62
CA ALA A 16 4.45 -2.44 11.35
C ALA A 16 2.94 -2.33 11.07
N PHE A 17 2.53 -2.48 9.81
CA PHE A 17 1.11 -2.45 9.46
C PHE A 17 0.35 -3.64 10.03
N LYS A 18 0.91 -4.85 9.96
CA LYS A 18 0.36 -6.07 10.57
C LYS A 18 0.22 -5.96 12.09
N SER A 19 1.14 -5.26 12.75
CA SER A 19 1.09 -4.96 14.19
C SER A 19 -0.03 -3.98 14.52
N LYS A 20 -0.10 -2.83 13.81
CA LYS A 20 -1.16 -1.82 13.98
C LYS A 20 -2.57 -2.37 13.71
N LEU A 21 -2.70 -3.37 12.83
CA LEU A 21 -3.97 -4.06 12.57
C LEU A 21 -4.29 -5.19 13.57
N GLY A 22 -3.59 -5.32 14.70
CA GLY A 22 -3.77 -6.43 15.64
C GLY A 22 -5.22 -6.64 16.11
N GLY A 23 -5.92 -5.57 16.47
CA GLY A 23 -7.34 -5.63 16.89
C GLY A 23 -8.25 -6.09 15.73
N PHE A 24 -8.09 -5.50 14.55
CA PHE A 24 -8.82 -5.89 13.35
C PHE A 24 -8.58 -7.36 12.98
N ARG A 25 -7.30 -7.79 12.96
CA ARG A 25 -6.90 -9.17 12.72
C ARG A 25 -7.54 -10.15 13.68
N LYS A 26 -7.64 -9.80 14.96
CA LYS A 26 -8.31 -10.63 15.97
C LYS A 26 -9.81 -10.73 15.69
N ALA A 27 -10.46 -9.59 15.41
CA ALA A 27 -11.89 -9.53 15.13
C ALA A 27 -12.29 -10.27 13.85
N THR A 28 -11.44 -10.26 12.82
CA THR A 28 -11.73 -10.89 11.52
C THR A 28 -11.08 -12.25 11.32
N LYS A 29 -10.44 -12.83 12.35
CA LYS A 29 -9.63 -14.07 12.25
C LYS A 29 -10.39 -15.24 11.62
N SER A 30 -11.69 -15.37 11.87
CA SER A 30 -12.54 -16.44 11.31
C SER A 30 -12.91 -16.21 9.84
N LEU A 31 -12.90 -14.96 9.38
CA LEU A 31 -13.38 -14.54 8.06
C LEU A 31 -12.24 -14.31 7.06
N LEU A 32 -11.17 -13.64 7.50
CA LEU A 32 -10.13 -13.10 6.63
C LEU A 32 -8.77 -13.78 6.86
N ASP A 33 -8.05 -13.99 5.76
CA ASP A 33 -6.62 -14.26 5.73
C ASP A 33 -5.92 -13.01 5.16
N LEU A 34 -5.21 -12.28 6.02
CA LEU A 34 -4.60 -10.99 5.66
C LEU A 34 -3.13 -11.20 5.28
N VAL A 35 -2.79 -10.88 4.04
CA VAL A 35 -1.43 -10.97 3.48
C VAL A 35 -0.85 -9.58 3.34
N PHE A 36 0.22 -9.28 4.07
CA PHE A 36 0.86 -7.97 4.12
C PHE A 36 2.11 -7.99 3.25
N ILE A 37 2.25 -6.99 2.38
CA ILE A 37 3.43 -6.83 1.52
C ILE A 37 4.10 -5.49 1.77
N ASP A 38 5.39 -5.45 1.48
CA ASP A 38 6.20 -4.25 1.55
C ASP A 38 6.12 -3.45 0.26
N ALA A 39 5.99 -2.13 0.38
CA ALA A 39 6.18 -1.23 -0.75
C ALA A 39 7.64 -1.29 -1.22
N PRO A 40 7.95 -1.15 -2.52
CA PRO A 40 9.29 -1.40 -3.03
C PRO A 40 10.32 -0.34 -2.62
N HIS A 41 9.89 0.88 -2.32
CA HIS A 41 10.80 2.01 -2.10
C HIS A 41 11.19 2.16 -0.64
N VAL A 42 12.49 2.03 -0.35
CA VAL A 42 13.05 2.29 0.98
C VAL A 42 13.31 3.79 1.13
N ILE A 43 12.87 4.36 2.25
CA ILE A 43 13.10 5.76 2.61
C ILE A 43 14.38 5.80 3.47
N GLU A 44 15.43 6.42 2.93
CA GLU A 44 16.68 6.65 3.65
C GLU A 44 16.45 7.65 4.79
N ASN A 45 17.03 7.38 5.97
CA ASN A 45 17.04 8.34 7.07
C ASN A 45 17.81 9.59 6.65
N GLY A 46 17.26 10.77 6.91
CA GLY A 46 17.97 12.02 6.66
C GLY A 46 19.21 12.11 7.53
N VAL A 47 20.36 12.47 6.94
CA VAL A 47 21.60 12.83 7.66
C VAL A 47 21.42 14.12 8.49
N TYR A 48 20.31 14.84 8.27
CA TYR A 48 19.96 16.08 8.98
C TYR A 48 18.94 15.83 10.09
N GLY A 49 19.46 15.45 11.27
CA GLY A 49 19.08 16.10 12.53
C GLY A 49 17.73 15.82 13.20
N GLU A 50 16.83 15.00 12.65
CA GLU A 50 15.67 14.52 13.42
C GLU A 50 15.86 13.05 13.81
N ALA A 51 16.40 12.87 15.03
CA ALA A 51 16.82 11.60 15.61
C ALA A 51 15.69 10.61 15.93
N ASP A 52 14.53 10.71 15.28
CA ASP A 52 13.34 9.90 15.65
C ASP A 52 12.42 9.51 14.48
N THR A 53 12.78 9.81 13.22
CA THR A 53 12.05 9.19 12.10
C THR A 53 12.70 7.87 11.76
N GLU A 54 12.24 6.78 12.38
CA GLU A 54 12.57 5.43 11.92
C GLU A 54 12.31 5.34 10.41
N GLY A 55 13.26 4.73 9.69
CA GLY A 55 13.14 4.48 8.26
C GLY A 55 11.86 3.72 7.94
N GLY A 56 11.47 3.70 6.67
CA GLY A 56 10.24 3.02 6.27
C GLY A 56 10.14 2.89 4.77
N ARG A 57 8.96 2.53 4.29
CA ARG A 57 8.74 2.27 2.87
C ARG A 57 7.63 3.15 2.31
N ALA A 58 7.69 3.41 1.01
CA ALA A 58 6.72 4.23 0.29
C ALA A 58 6.24 3.51 -0.97
N TRP A 59 5.00 3.77 -1.36
CA TRP A 59 4.43 3.30 -2.63
C TRP A 59 4.79 4.23 -3.80
N TRP A 60 4.86 5.53 -3.57
CA TRP A 60 5.36 6.50 -4.55
C TRP A 60 5.81 7.76 -3.81
N PHE A 61 6.45 8.67 -4.53
CA PHE A 61 6.90 9.97 -4.03
C PHE A 61 6.21 11.11 -4.76
N SER A 62 5.91 12.20 -4.04
CA SER A 62 5.39 13.45 -4.62
C SER A 62 6.50 14.45 -5.02
N SER A 63 7.74 14.17 -4.57
CA SER A 63 8.96 14.93 -4.86
C SER A 63 10.14 13.98 -5.12
N GLU A 64 11.38 14.49 -5.19
CA GLU A 64 12.60 13.70 -5.40
C GLU A 64 12.75 12.50 -4.44
N LYS A 65 12.45 12.67 -3.14
CA LYS A 65 12.62 11.61 -2.12
C LYS A 65 11.54 11.64 -1.02
N THR A 66 10.53 12.49 -1.11
CA THR A 66 9.50 12.63 -0.07
C THR A 66 8.09 12.49 -0.63
N PHE A 67 7.15 12.21 0.26
CA PHE A 67 5.73 12.13 -0.06
C PHE A 67 4.94 13.06 0.87
N SER A 68 4.02 13.83 0.28
CA SER A 68 3.04 14.64 0.97
C SER A 68 1.67 14.46 0.32
N SER A 69 0.65 14.16 1.13
CA SER A 69 -0.74 14.04 0.65
C SER A 69 -1.41 15.38 0.32
N LYS A 70 -0.71 16.50 0.55
CA LYS A 70 -1.20 17.87 0.33
C LYS A 70 -0.56 18.56 -0.87
N GLU A 71 0.53 18.00 -1.39
CA GLU A 71 1.23 18.56 -2.56
C GLU A 71 0.45 18.27 -3.84
N TYR A 72 0.43 19.25 -4.73
CA TYR A 72 0.01 19.07 -6.12
C TYR A 72 1.26 18.80 -6.94
N THR A 73 1.30 17.68 -7.65
CA THR A 73 2.47 17.29 -8.43
C THR A 73 2.07 16.44 -9.62
N ASP A 74 2.70 16.70 -10.77
CA ASP A 74 2.60 15.82 -11.93
C ASP A 74 3.56 14.61 -11.82
N THR A 75 4.27 14.49 -10.68
CA THR A 75 5.27 13.45 -10.43
C THR A 75 4.61 12.20 -9.86
N CYS A 76 4.76 11.08 -10.55
CA CYS A 76 4.28 9.76 -10.14
C CYS A 76 5.45 8.81 -9.81
N ARG A 77 6.58 9.34 -9.32
CA ARG A 77 7.83 8.59 -9.21
C ARG A 77 7.66 7.38 -8.27
N GLY A 78 8.01 6.20 -8.77
CA GLY A 78 7.92 4.96 -8.02
C GLY A 78 6.60 4.19 -8.21
N PHE A 79 5.65 4.76 -8.93
CA PHE A 79 4.35 4.11 -9.14
C PHE A 79 4.48 2.82 -9.94
N GLU A 80 5.26 2.79 -11.02
CA GLU A 80 5.44 1.61 -11.86
C GLU A 80 6.06 0.44 -11.11
N GLU A 81 7.05 0.70 -10.25
CA GLU A 81 7.68 -0.33 -9.41
C GLU A 81 6.69 -0.87 -8.38
N SER A 82 5.87 0.00 -7.79
CA SER A 82 4.83 -0.39 -6.84
C SER A 82 3.72 -1.20 -7.49
N PHE A 83 3.32 -0.79 -8.69
CA PHE A 83 2.37 -1.54 -9.51
C PHE A 83 2.90 -2.95 -9.79
N LYS A 84 4.15 -3.07 -10.26
CA LYS A 84 4.81 -4.37 -10.48
C LYS A 84 4.92 -5.20 -9.22
N ALA A 85 5.22 -4.59 -8.07
CA ALA A 85 5.29 -5.30 -6.80
C ALA A 85 3.92 -5.90 -6.40
N ILE A 86 2.83 -5.17 -6.64
CA ILE A 86 1.47 -5.64 -6.40
C ILE A 86 1.09 -6.75 -7.37
N GLU A 87 1.40 -6.60 -8.67
CA GLU A 87 1.18 -7.66 -9.66
C GLU A 87 1.94 -8.95 -9.32
N GLN A 88 3.21 -8.81 -8.92
CA GLN A 88 4.02 -9.95 -8.51
C GLN A 88 3.42 -10.64 -7.27
N ALA A 89 2.95 -9.87 -6.29
CA ALA A 89 2.25 -10.42 -5.13
C ALA A 89 0.96 -11.15 -5.53
N CYS A 90 0.16 -10.60 -6.46
CA CYS A 90 -1.02 -11.30 -6.98
C CYS A 90 -0.65 -12.62 -7.68
N LYS A 91 0.44 -12.63 -8.44
CA LYS A 91 0.90 -13.81 -9.19
C LYS A 91 1.45 -14.91 -8.29
N GLU A 92 2.28 -14.54 -7.31
CA GLU A 92 2.97 -15.50 -6.44
C GLU A 92 2.13 -15.95 -5.24
N GLN A 93 1.33 -15.03 -4.69
CA GLN A 93 0.63 -15.25 -3.43
C GLN A 93 -0.88 -15.25 -3.59
N GLY A 94 -1.42 -14.99 -4.78
CA GLY A 94 -2.85 -15.05 -5.07
C GLY A 94 -3.42 -16.48 -5.09
N PRO A 95 -4.71 -16.64 -5.44
CA PRO A 95 -5.67 -15.57 -5.71
C PRO A 95 -6.04 -14.81 -4.43
N PHE A 96 -6.34 -13.52 -4.58
CA PHE A 96 -6.88 -12.66 -3.53
C PHE A 96 -8.35 -12.34 -3.81
N ASP A 97 -9.18 -12.38 -2.77
CA ASP A 97 -10.59 -11.99 -2.85
C ASP A 97 -10.77 -10.47 -2.72
N GLY A 98 -9.89 -9.81 -1.97
CA GLY A 98 -9.97 -8.37 -1.75
C GLY A 98 -8.61 -7.72 -1.54
N ILE A 99 -8.63 -6.40 -1.49
CA ILE A 99 -7.48 -5.55 -1.24
C ILE A 99 -7.83 -4.53 -0.15
N LEU A 100 -6.92 -4.32 0.78
CA LEU A 100 -7.05 -3.37 1.89
C LEU A 100 -5.86 -2.44 1.89
N GLY A 101 -6.10 -1.13 1.95
CA GLY A 101 -5.04 -0.14 2.05
C GLY A 101 -5.28 0.86 3.19
N PHE A 102 -4.19 1.38 3.75
CA PHE A 102 -4.20 2.47 4.73
C PHE A 102 -3.42 3.70 4.25
N SER A 103 -3.97 4.90 4.40
CA SER A 103 -3.31 6.18 4.06
C SER A 103 -2.76 6.15 2.62
N GLN A 104 -1.43 6.22 2.43
CA GLN A 104 -0.81 6.07 1.11
C GLN A 104 -1.18 4.73 0.44
N GLY A 105 -1.20 3.62 1.18
CA GLY A 105 -1.66 2.33 0.69
C GLY A 105 -3.13 2.32 0.29
N ALA A 106 -4.00 3.11 0.94
CA ALA A 106 -5.42 3.22 0.56
C ALA A 106 -5.59 3.95 -0.77
N ALA A 107 -4.79 4.99 -1.01
CA ALA A 107 -4.74 5.67 -2.29
C ALA A 107 -4.16 4.76 -3.39
N MET A 108 -3.13 3.96 -3.10
CA MET A 108 -2.67 2.90 -4.02
C MET A 108 -3.76 1.87 -4.33
N THR A 109 -4.48 1.38 -3.31
CA THR A 109 -5.61 0.47 -3.49
C THR A 109 -6.67 1.06 -4.44
N ALA A 110 -7.00 2.35 -4.31
CA ALA A 110 -7.93 3.01 -5.22
C ALA A 110 -7.42 2.98 -6.68
N MET A 111 -6.14 3.31 -6.89
CA MET A 111 -5.51 3.30 -8.22
C MET A 111 -5.52 1.91 -8.84
N ILE A 112 -5.20 0.87 -8.07
CA ILE A 112 -5.24 -0.52 -8.53
C ILE A 112 -6.65 -0.96 -8.92
N LEU A 113 -7.67 -0.60 -8.14
CA LEU A 113 -9.07 -0.92 -8.48
C LEU A 113 -9.54 -0.20 -9.74
N VAL A 114 -9.08 1.03 -9.97
CA VAL A 114 -9.32 1.75 -11.24
C VAL A 114 -8.64 1.01 -12.40
N LEU A 115 -7.36 0.65 -12.27
CA LEU A 115 -6.65 -0.11 -13.30
C LEU A 115 -7.30 -1.47 -13.61
N GLN A 116 -7.84 -2.14 -12.59
CA GLN A 116 -8.64 -3.36 -12.76
C GLN A 116 -9.89 -3.09 -13.61
N SER A 117 -10.63 -2.02 -13.32
CA SER A 117 -11.82 -1.65 -14.12
C SER A 117 -11.49 -1.36 -15.59
N LEU A 118 -10.29 -0.85 -15.85
CA LEU A 118 -9.76 -0.56 -17.19
C LEU A 118 -9.09 -1.76 -17.86
N LYS A 119 -9.05 -2.94 -17.20
CA LYS A 119 -8.33 -4.15 -17.66
C LYS A 119 -6.84 -3.89 -17.94
N ARG A 120 -6.21 -3.06 -17.10
CA ARG A 120 -4.79 -2.67 -17.16
C ARG A 120 -3.92 -3.37 -16.11
N ILE A 121 -4.49 -4.27 -15.32
CA ILE A 121 -3.81 -5.10 -14.32
C ILE A 121 -4.42 -6.51 -14.39
N GLU A 122 -3.60 -7.54 -14.19
CA GLU A 122 -4.06 -8.93 -14.21
C GLU A 122 -4.74 -9.36 -12.89
N CYS A 123 -4.52 -8.63 -11.80
CA CYS A 123 -5.19 -8.88 -10.52
C CYS A 123 -6.69 -8.62 -10.61
N SER A 124 -7.51 -9.50 -10.00
CA SER A 124 -8.96 -9.33 -9.92
C SER A 124 -9.43 -9.45 -8.46
N PHE A 125 -9.77 -8.30 -7.87
CA PHE A 125 -10.32 -8.18 -6.53
C PHE A 125 -11.84 -8.04 -6.59
N LYS A 126 -12.55 -8.74 -5.70
CA LYS A 126 -14.02 -8.67 -5.56
C LYS A 126 -14.45 -7.46 -4.72
N PHE A 127 -13.60 -7.00 -3.82
CA PHE A 127 -13.85 -5.84 -2.97
C PHE A 127 -12.57 -5.11 -2.57
N GLY A 128 -12.70 -3.83 -2.25
CA GLY A 128 -11.63 -2.98 -1.73
C GLY A 128 -12.01 -2.38 -0.38
N VAL A 129 -11.07 -2.29 0.55
CA VAL A 129 -11.22 -1.61 1.84
C VAL A 129 -10.21 -0.47 1.90
N LEU A 130 -10.69 0.76 1.92
CA LEU A 130 -9.85 1.96 1.91
C LEU A 130 -9.96 2.66 3.26
N VAL A 131 -8.85 2.72 4.01
CA VAL A 131 -8.81 3.33 5.34
C VAL A 131 -7.98 4.61 5.29
N ALA A 132 -8.60 5.74 5.62
CA ALA A 132 -7.94 7.05 5.65
C ALA A 132 -7.20 7.42 4.35
N GLY A 133 -7.73 7.00 3.20
CA GLY A 133 -7.17 7.33 1.90
C GLY A 133 -7.39 8.81 1.54
N PHE A 134 -6.65 9.26 0.54
CA PHE A 134 -6.77 10.59 -0.05
C PHE A 134 -6.79 10.45 -1.58
N ARG A 135 -7.30 11.48 -2.25
CA ARG A 135 -7.18 11.57 -3.71
C ARG A 135 -5.73 11.92 -4.05
N SER A 136 -5.05 11.09 -4.83
CA SER A 136 -3.79 11.51 -5.47
C SER A 136 -4.12 12.67 -6.42
N ARG A 137 -3.47 13.82 -6.24
CA ARG A 137 -3.77 15.06 -6.96
C ARG A 137 -2.53 15.58 -7.67
#